data_AF-A0A0S7YPV5-F1
#
_entry.id   AF-A0A0S7YPV5-F1
#
_cell.length_a   1.000
_cell.length_b   1.000
_cell.length_c   1.000
_cell.angle_alpha   90.00
_cell.angle_beta   90.00
_cell.angle_gamma   90.00
#
_symmetry.space_group_name_H-M   'P 1'
#
loop_
_entity.id
_entity.type
_entity.pdbx_description
1 polymer ?
#
loop_
_entity_poly.entity_id
_entity_poly.type
_entity_poly.pdbx_seq_one_letter_code
_entity_poly.pdbx_strand_id
1 'polypeptide(L)'
;MLPRPIPVVYLAFFCLLAGCATTPRSSADAKRQEVIENTSSVMVIVLQSDVYRLTSGGVTEKVDEWCEQAERNLRDAAVSLLSGKPMLVVKTYPESMMSAADRVNLNDTRALAGAVVASIRLHVSGAVAQQFYDKIENFDYSLGAEVKSLARGADALLFISSIDVNPTAARQAVQAGMLLVTLPTILFGGIPVVLPGEFNVSSAMLVEAESGAVLWHKFYLSRDAHDLTTPLKTTEFMETLLRQLPI
;
A
#
# COMPACT_ATOMS: atom_id res chain seq x y z
N MET A 1 -6.83 -28.85 57.93
CA MET A 1 -5.99 -28.31 56.83
C MET A 1 -6.88 -28.15 55.62
N LEU A 2 -7.20 -26.92 55.24
CA LEU A 2 -8.01 -26.57 54.06
C LEU A 2 -7.09 -25.87 53.04
N PRO A 3 -7.20 -26.14 51.72
CA PRO A 3 -6.36 -25.52 50.72
C PRO A 3 -6.82 -24.08 50.45
N ARG A 4 -5.86 -23.15 50.36
CA ARG A 4 -6.13 -21.74 50.02
C ARG A 4 -6.43 -21.62 48.51
N PRO A 5 -7.48 -20.89 48.10
CA PRO A 5 -7.72 -20.63 46.68
C PRO A 5 -6.68 -19.63 46.16
N ILE A 6 -5.96 -20.01 45.11
CA ILE A 6 -5.06 -19.13 44.36
C ILE A 6 -5.95 -18.17 43.53
N PRO A 7 -5.71 -16.85 43.56
CA PRO A 7 -6.61 -15.89 42.92
C PRO A 7 -6.45 -15.94 41.39
N VAL A 8 -7.47 -16.48 40.72
CA VAL A 8 -7.67 -16.53 39.25
C VAL A 8 -7.74 -15.12 38.61
N VAL A 9 -7.76 -14.06 39.43
CA VAL A 9 -7.92 -12.66 39.01
C VAL A 9 -6.68 -12.10 38.30
N TYR A 10 -5.47 -12.64 38.52
CA TYR A 10 -4.26 -12.08 37.89
C TYR A 10 -4.05 -12.50 36.43
N LEU A 11 -4.71 -13.57 35.95
CA LEU A 11 -4.51 -14.06 34.58
C LEU A 11 -5.32 -13.26 33.54
N ALA A 12 -6.38 -12.55 33.96
CA ALA A 12 -7.23 -11.77 33.06
C ALA A 12 -6.68 -10.36 32.75
N PHE A 13 -5.76 -9.83 33.57
CA PHE A 13 -5.24 -8.47 33.41
C PHE A 13 -4.10 -8.35 32.39
N PHE A 14 -3.46 -9.48 32.02
CA PHE A 14 -2.33 -9.48 31.08
C PHE A 14 -2.72 -9.58 29.59
N CYS A 15 -3.99 -9.89 29.27
CA CYS A 15 -4.43 -10.04 27.88
C CYS A 15 -4.93 -8.74 27.21
N LEU A 16 -5.06 -7.63 27.94
CA LEU A 16 -5.61 -6.36 27.41
C LEU A 16 -4.58 -5.42 26.77
N LEU A 17 -3.29 -5.81 26.70
CA LEU A 17 -2.23 -4.96 26.15
C LEU A 17 -1.76 -5.35 24.73
N ALA A 18 -2.39 -6.33 24.09
CA ALA A 18 -1.98 -6.82 22.76
C ALA A 18 -2.72 -6.15 21.58
N GLY A 19 -3.39 -5.02 21.82
CA GLY A 19 -3.94 -4.17 20.76
C GLY A 19 -2.86 -3.24 20.19
N CYS A 20 -1.83 -3.77 19.54
CA CYS A 20 -0.96 -2.93 18.71
C CYS A 20 -1.78 -2.46 17.51
N ALA A 21 -2.48 -1.33 17.66
CA ALA A 21 -2.90 -0.54 16.53
C ALA A 21 -1.63 -0.19 15.75
N THR A 22 -1.39 -0.87 14.63
CA THR A 22 -0.33 -0.50 13.69
C THR A 22 -0.70 0.85 13.10
N THR A 23 -0.21 1.92 13.73
CA THR A 23 -0.33 3.27 13.17
C THR A 23 0.31 3.26 11.77
N PRO A 24 -0.39 3.70 10.73
CA PRO A 24 0.19 3.84 9.40
C PRO A 24 1.46 4.69 9.49
N ARG A 25 2.59 4.14 9.07
CA ARG A 25 3.88 4.84 9.08
C ARG A 25 4.12 5.42 7.70
N SER A 26 4.12 6.74 7.62
CA SER A 26 4.63 7.49 6.48
C SER A 26 6.14 7.74 6.68
N SER A 27 6.88 7.83 5.59
CA SER A 27 8.29 8.22 5.60
C SER A 27 8.52 9.18 4.44
N ALA A 28 9.25 10.25 4.69
CA ALA A 28 9.53 11.31 3.73
C ALA A 28 11.02 11.65 3.76
N ASP A 29 11.57 12.02 2.61
CA ASP A 29 12.95 12.50 2.52
C ASP A 29 13.01 13.97 2.94
N ALA A 30 13.49 14.24 4.15
CA ALA A 30 13.64 15.59 4.68
C ALA A 30 14.59 16.47 3.84
N LYS A 31 15.54 15.87 3.10
CA LYS A 31 16.47 16.61 2.23
C LYS A 31 15.84 17.05 0.91
N ARG A 32 14.66 16.51 0.57
CA ARG A 32 13.92 16.83 -0.66
C ARG A 32 12.62 17.60 -0.40
N GLN A 33 12.52 18.22 0.76
CA GLN A 33 11.38 19.07 1.11
C GLN A 33 11.14 20.18 0.07
N GLU A 34 12.21 20.78 -0.47
CA GLU A 34 12.10 21.80 -1.53
C GLU A 34 11.50 21.23 -2.83
N VAL A 35 11.88 20.00 -3.22
CA VAL A 35 11.31 19.33 -4.40
C VAL A 35 9.81 19.08 -4.21
N ILE A 36 9.44 18.64 -3.00
CA ILE A 36 8.05 18.40 -2.61
C ILE A 36 7.25 19.71 -2.67
N GLU A 37 7.76 20.80 -2.09
CA GLU A 37 7.08 22.10 -2.06
C GLU A 37 6.92 22.73 -3.45
N ASN A 38 7.84 22.45 -4.37
CA ASN A 38 7.79 22.92 -5.74
C ASN A 38 7.01 21.98 -6.68
N THR A 39 6.51 20.84 -6.19
CA THR A 39 5.71 19.91 -7.00
C THR A 39 4.35 20.53 -7.31
N SER A 40 4.16 20.91 -8.57
CA SER A 40 2.93 21.53 -9.05
C SER A 40 2.06 20.57 -9.88
N SER A 41 2.61 19.42 -10.27
CA SER A 41 1.92 18.44 -11.08
C SER A 41 2.29 17.00 -10.74
N VAL A 42 1.29 16.13 -10.70
CA VAL A 42 1.46 14.71 -10.34
C VAL A 42 0.79 13.80 -11.36
N MET A 43 1.51 12.79 -11.82
CA MET A 43 0.97 11.68 -12.60
C MET A 43 0.56 10.54 -11.65
N VAL A 44 -0.73 10.21 -11.61
CA VAL A 44 -1.23 9.08 -10.81
C VAL A 44 -1.16 7.78 -11.62
N ILE A 45 -0.47 6.77 -11.08
CA ILE A 45 -0.31 5.45 -11.69
C ILE A 45 -0.62 4.38 -10.65
N VAL A 46 -1.66 3.58 -10.91
CA VAL A 46 -1.90 2.35 -10.14
C VAL A 46 -1.02 1.28 -10.75
N LEU A 47 0.07 0.91 -10.07
CA LEU A 47 0.97 -0.12 -10.56
C LEU A 47 0.26 -1.47 -10.55
N GLN A 48 -0.44 -1.82 -9.47
CA GLN A 48 -1.13 -3.11 -9.35
C GLN A 48 -2.27 -3.03 -8.35
N SER A 49 -3.39 -3.65 -8.65
CA SER A 49 -4.51 -3.81 -7.71
C SER A 49 -5.07 -5.22 -7.84
N ASP A 50 -4.62 -6.11 -6.95
CA ASP A 50 -5.10 -7.50 -6.96
C ASP A 50 -6.20 -7.69 -5.93
N VAL A 51 -7.36 -8.15 -6.37
CA VAL A 51 -8.46 -8.51 -5.48
C VAL A 51 -8.65 -10.02 -5.52
N TYR A 52 -8.59 -10.63 -4.35
CA TYR A 52 -8.80 -12.06 -4.15
C TYR A 52 -10.12 -12.31 -3.46
N ARG A 53 -10.78 -13.39 -3.88
CA ARG A 53 -11.92 -13.96 -3.18
C ARG A 53 -11.44 -15.08 -2.27
N LEU A 54 -11.84 -15.04 -1.01
CA LEU A 54 -11.61 -16.14 -0.08
C LEU A 54 -12.82 -17.10 -0.05
N THR A 55 -12.63 -18.31 -0.57
CA THR A 55 -13.67 -19.35 -0.64
C THR A 55 -13.92 -20.01 0.71
N SER A 56 -15.04 -20.73 0.84
CA SER A 56 -15.36 -21.51 2.04
C SER A 56 -14.31 -22.59 2.36
N GLY A 57 -13.65 -23.14 1.34
CA GLY A 57 -12.54 -24.09 1.48
C GLY A 57 -11.21 -23.49 1.93
N GLY A 58 -11.14 -22.17 2.10
CA GLY A 58 -9.91 -21.47 2.47
C GLY A 58 -8.92 -21.26 1.32
N VAL A 59 -9.38 -21.44 0.08
CA VAL A 59 -8.61 -21.14 -1.12
C VAL A 59 -8.85 -19.68 -1.51
N THR A 60 -7.78 -18.95 -1.79
CA THR A 60 -7.85 -17.62 -2.39
C THR A 60 -7.74 -17.69 -3.89
N GLU A 61 -8.69 -17.06 -4.57
CA GLU A 61 -8.75 -16.99 -6.03
C GLU A 61 -8.70 -15.53 -6.45
N LYS A 62 -7.76 -15.18 -7.35
CA LYS A 62 -7.73 -13.85 -7.96
C LYS A 62 -8.94 -13.68 -8.86
N VAL A 63 -9.64 -12.56 -8.76
CA VAL A 63 -10.83 -12.27 -9.57
C VAL A 63 -10.51 -11.10 -10.51
N ASP A 64 -10.27 -11.37 -11.78
CA ASP A 64 -9.78 -10.37 -12.74
C ASP A 64 -10.70 -9.15 -12.87
N GLU A 65 -12.02 -9.38 -12.97
CA GLU A 65 -13.02 -8.29 -13.03
C GLU A 65 -12.95 -7.37 -11.81
N TRP A 66 -12.70 -7.94 -10.61
CA TRP A 66 -12.56 -7.15 -9.39
C TRP A 66 -11.23 -6.40 -9.33
N CYS A 67 -10.15 -6.99 -9.88
CA CYS A 67 -8.85 -6.33 -10.01
C CYS A 67 -8.98 -5.07 -10.89
N GLU A 68 -9.60 -5.21 -12.06
CA GLU A 68 -9.83 -4.09 -12.97
C GLU A 68 -10.73 -3.01 -12.35
N GLN A 69 -11.79 -3.41 -11.65
CA GLN A 69 -12.68 -2.46 -10.97
C GLN A 69 -11.96 -1.72 -9.85
N ALA A 70 -11.16 -2.42 -9.05
CA ALA A 70 -10.38 -1.81 -7.98
C ALA A 70 -9.31 -0.86 -8.52
N GLU A 71 -8.63 -1.21 -9.62
CA GLU A 71 -7.68 -0.32 -10.27
C GLU A 71 -8.33 1.00 -10.71
N ARG A 72 -9.51 0.91 -11.37
CA ARG A 72 -10.29 2.10 -11.75
C ARG A 72 -10.70 2.92 -10.51
N ASN A 73 -11.28 2.28 -9.51
CA ASN A 73 -11.73 2.97 -8.30
C ASN A 73 -10.58 3.66 -7.56
N LEU A 74 -9.42 3.01 -7.43
CA LEU A 74 -8.23 3.59 -6.79
C LEU A 74 -7.71 4.80 -7.56
N ARG A 75 -7.65 4.71 -8.89
CA ARG A 75 -7.23 5.82 -9.75
C ARG A 75 -8.20 6.99 -9.61
N ASP A 76 -9.50 6.75 -9.73
CA ASP A 76 -10.53 7.79 -9.70
C ASP A 76 -10.58 8.48 -8.33
N ALA A 77 -10.49 7.69 -7.24
CA ALA A 77 -10.42 8.22 -5.88
C ALA A 77 -9.15 9.07 -5.65
N ALA A 78 -7.98 8.59 -6.08
CA ALA A 78 -6.73 9.35 -6.00
C ALA A 78 -6.83 10.68 -6.76
N VAL A 79 -7.36 10.65 -7.98
CA VAL A 79 -7.54 11.85 -8.80
C VAL A 79 -8.48 12.82 -8.13
N SER A 80 -9.64 12.36 -7.69
CA SER A 80 -10.65 13.18 -7.00
C SER A 80 -10.05 13.90 -5.78
N LEU A 81 -9.34 13.15 -4.92
CA LEU A 81 -8.72 13.71 -3.71
C LEU A 81 -7.62 14.72 -4.02
N LEU A 82 -6.78 14.45 -5.02
CA LEU A 82 -5.68 15.34 -5.39
C LEU A 82 -6.16 16.57 -6.17
N SER A 83 -7.19 16.44 -7.02
CA SER A 83 -7.77 17.57 -7.76
C SER A 83 -8.46 18.58 -6.85
N GLY A 84 -8.80 18.19 -5.61
CA GLY A 84 -9.27 19.11 -4.58
C GLY A 84 -8.17 20.02 -4.00
N LYS A 85 -6.89 19.77 -4.29
CA LYS A 85 -5.77 20.57 -3.78
C LYS A 85 -5.52 21.79 -4.70
N PRO A 86 -5.54 23.02 -4.15
CA PRO A 86 -5.24 24.21 -4.94
C PRO A 86 -3.87 24.10 -5.60
N MET A 87 -3.76 24.57 -6.84
CA MET A 87 -2.50 24.65 -7.61
C MET A 87 -1.84 23.32 -8.00
N LEU A 88 -2.41 22.16 -7.62
CA LEU A 88 -1.92 20.85 -8.04
C LEU A 88 -2.60 20.38 -9.33
N VAL A 89 -1.82 20.22 -10.39
CA VAL A 89 -2.28 19.64 -11.66
C VAL A 89 -2.18 18.12 -11.59
N VAL A 90 -3.32 17.45 -11.52
CA VAL A 90 -3.37 15.99 -11.51
C VAL A 90 -3.49 15.46 -12.95
N LYS A 91 -2.58 14.58 -13.32
CA LYS A 91 -2.55 13.89 -14.60
C LYS A 91 -2.85 12.41 -14.38
N THR A 92 -3.53 11.83 -15.36
CA THR A 92 -3.67 10.38 -15.51
C THR A 92 -3.41 10.02 -16.95
N TYR A 93 -3.21 8.72 -17.19
CA TYR A 93 -3.05 8.24 -18.53
C TYR A 93 -3.76 6.89 -18.72
N PRO A 94 -4.67 6.77 -19.69
CA PRO A 94 -5.22 5.48 -20.06
C PRO A 94 -4.12 4.57 -20.59
N GLU A 95 -3.99 3.36 -20.04
CA GLU A 95 -3.01 2.40 -20.52
C GLU A 95 -3.18 2.07 -22.01
N SER A 96 -4.41 2.17 -22.53
CA SER A 96 -4.73 1.97 -23.95
C SER A 96 -3.96 2.91 -24.88
N MET A 97 -3.58 4.10 -24.41
CA MET A 97 -2.82 5.07 -25.18
C MET A 97 -1.30 4.89 -25.04
N MET A 98 -0.81 4.00 -24.15
CA MET A 98 0.63 3.83 -23.90
C MET A 98 1.32 3.18 -25.09
N SER A 99 2.47 3.76 -25.45
CA SER A 99 3.38 3.16 -26.42
C SER A 99 3.89 1.80 -25.91
N ALA A 100 4.33 0.93 -26.83
CA ALA A 100 4.92 -0.35 -26.45
C ALA A 100 6.13 -0.17 -25.51
N ALA A 101 6.96 0.87 -25.75
CA ALA A 101 8.11 1.19 -24.92
C ALA A 101 7.69 1.60 -23.49
N ASP A 102 6.66 2.43 -23.34
CA ASP A 102 6.18 2.82 -22.01
C ASP A 102 5.53 1.66 -21.26
N ARG A 103 4.89 0.72 -21.97
CA ARG A 103 4.35 -0.49 -21.34
C ARG A 103 5.45 -1.38 -20.78
N VAL A 104 6.56 -1.53 -21.51
CA VAL A 104 7.74 -2.24 -21.01
C VAL A 104 8.31 -1.50 -19.78
N ASN A 105 8.51 -0.19 -19.89
CA ASN A 105 9.02 0.60 -18.77
C ASN A 105 8.09 0.55 -17.53
N LEU A 106 6.77 0.59 -17.73
CA LEU A 106 5.80 0.45 -16.65
C LEU A 106 5.90 -0.92 -15.97
N ASN A 107 6.08 -1.99 -16.75
CA ASN A 107 6.24 -3.34 -16.20
C ASN A 107 7.54 -3.48 -15.40
N ASP A 108 8.65 -2.94 -15.90
CA ASP A 108 9.93 -2.95 -15.21
C ASP A 108 9.87 -2.09 -13.93
N THR A 109 9.26 -0.91 -14.03
CA THR A 109 9.00 0.00 -12.90
C THR A 109 8.14 -0.68 -11.83
N ARG A 110 7.11 -1.45 -12.23
CA ARG A 110 6.27 -2.21 -11.29
C ARG A 110 7.09 -3.22 -10.49
N ALA A 111 7.96 -3.99 -11.15
CA ALA A 111 8.81 -4.96 -10.48
C ALA A 111 9.82 -4.29 -9.53
N LEU A 112 10.47 -3.22 -10.00
CA LEU A 112 11.42 -2.46 -9.20
C LEU A 112 10.75 -1.77 -8.00
N ALA A 113 9.59 -1.18 -8.19
CA ALA A 113 8.81 -0.56 -7.11
C ALA A 113 8.47 -1.58 -6.02
N GLY A 114 8.11 -2.82 -6.39
CA GLY A 114 7.91 -3.90 -5.42
C GLY A 114 9.15 -4.19 -4.58
N ALA A 115 10.33 -4.25 -5.20
CA ALA A 115 11.60 -4.46 -4.51
C ALA A 115 11.99 -3.27 -3.61
N VAL A 116 11.76 -2.04 -4.06
CA VAL A 116 12.03 -0.82 -3.28
C VAL A 116 11.09 -0.72 -2.08
N VAL A 117 9.79 -0.98 -2.24
CA VAL A 117 8.81 -1.02 -1.13
C VAL A 117 9.20 -2.07 -0.10
N ALA A 118 9.60 -3.27 -0.54
CA ALA A 118 10.08 -4.32 0.36
C ALA A 118 11.34 -3.87 1.13
N SER A 119 12.28 -3.21 0.46
CA SER A 119 13.49 -2.68 1.07
C SER A 119 13.19 -1.58 2.09
N ILE A 120 12.34 -0.61 1.74
CA ILE A 120 11.86 0.43 2.67
C ILE A 120 11.28 -0.22 3.92
N ARG A 121 10.41 -1.22 3.74
CA ARG A 121 9.77 -1.90 4.87
C ARG A 121 10.79 -2.60 5.77
N LEU A 122 11.73 -3.34 5.19
CA LEU A 122 12.77 -4.06 5.94
C LEU A 122 13.69 -3.10 6.69
N HIS A 123 14.20 -2.09 6.01
CA HIS A 123 15.20 -1.17 6.56
C HIS A 123 14.63 -0.15 7.54
N VAL A 124 13.37 0.27 7.38
CA VAL A 124 12.75 1.33 8.20
C VAL A 124 11.87 0.76 9.32
N SER A 125 11.19 -0.35 9.08
CA SER A 125 10.18 -0.91 9.99
C SER A 125 10.35 -2.42 10.25
N GLY A 126 11.40 -3.04 9.74
CA GLY A 126 11.71 -4.46 9.96
C GLY A 126 12.23 -4.72 11.37
N ALA A 127 12.63 -5.97 11.61
CA ALA A 127 13.31 -6.34 12.85
C ALA A 127 14.59 -5.50 13.01
N VAL A 128 15.02 -5.23 14.25
CA VAL A 128 16.19 -4.37 14.52
C VAL A 128 17.43 -4.81 13.73
N ALA A 129 17.64 -6.12 13.57
CA ALA A 129 18.76 -6.67 12.79
C ALA A 129 18.71 -6.38 11.27
N GLN A 130 17.55 -5.97 10.76
CA GLN A 130 17.32 -5.63 9.35
C GLN A 130 17.22 -4.11 9.14
N GLN A 131 17.21 -3.32 10.21
CA GLN A 131 17.08 -1.88 10.13
C GLN A 131 18.41 -1.23 9.75
N PHE A 132 18.36 -0.30 8.82
CA PHE A 132 19.53 0.43 8.34
C PHE A 132 19.38 1.87 8.79
N TYR A 133 20.11 2.28 9.84
CA TYR A 133 19.95 3.59 10.46
C TYR A 133 20.14 4.74 9.47
N ASP A 134 21.11 4.66 8.57
CA ASP A 134 21.32 5.67 7.53
C ASP A 134 20.10 5.83 6.62
N LYS A 135 19.37 4.73 6.32
CA LYS A 135 18.14 4.77 5.51
C LYS A 135 16.93 5.24 6.31
N ILE A 136 16.91 5.02 7.62
CA ILE A 136 15.89 5.59 8.52
C ILE A 136 16.06 7.11 8.61
N GLU A 137 17.30 7.59 8.74
CA GLU A 137 17.62 9.01 8.90
C GLU A 137 17.49 9.78 7.58
N ASN A 138 17.98 9.22 6.47
CA ASN A 138 18.07 9.94 5.20
C ASN A 138 16.97 9.59 4.20
N PHE A 139 16.22 8.51 4.42
CA PHE A 139 15.16 8.02 3.52
C PHE A 139 15.53 8.01 2.01
N ASP A 140 16.77 7.64 1.71
CA ASP A 140 17.31 7.69 0.36
C ASP A 140 16.95 6.42 -0.43
N TYR A 141 15.89 6.48 -1.23
CA TYR A 141 15.45 5.41 -2.14
C TYR A 141 15.16 5.99 -3.53
N SER A 142 15.30 5.17 -4.57
CA SER A 142 15.01 5.60 -5.94
C SER A 142 14.54 4.43 -6.80
N LEU A 143 13.69 4.75 -7.78
CA LEU A 143 13.29 3.89 -8.89
C LEU A 143 14.13 4.13 -10.16
N GLY A 144 15.09 5.06 -10.12
CA GLY A 144 15.90 5.44 -11.26
C GLY A 144 15.23 6.45 -12.19
N ALA A 145 16.03 7.16 -12.99
CA ALA A 145 15.57 8.23 -13.88
C ALA A 145 14.68 7.73 -15.03
N GLU A 146 14.60 6.42 -15.24
CA GLU A 146 13.78 5.76 -16.23
C GLU A 146 12.28 6.06 -16.03
N VAL A 147 11.84 6.33 -14.79
CA VAL A 147 10.44 6.71 -14.50
C VAL A 147 10.02 8.02 -15.16
N LYS A 148 10.97 8.86 -15.58
CA LYS A 148 10.71 10.13 -16.28
C LYS A 148 9.84 9.96 -17.51
N SER A 149 9.98 8.85 -18.24
CA SER A 149 9.15 8.59 -19.43
C SER A 149 7.68 8.39 -19.08
N LEU A 150 7.40 7.84 -17.89
CA LEU A 150 6.05 7.61 -17.38
C LEU A 150 5.40 8.90 -16.85
N ALA A 151 6.20 9.88 -16.43
CA ALA A 151 5.70 11.12 -15.85
C ALA A 151 4.98 12.02 -16.86
N ARG A 152 5.34 11.93 -18.16
CA ARG A 152 4.75 12.75 -19.24
C ARG A 152 4.73 14.25 -18.92
N GLY A 153 5.84 14.73 -18.37
CA GLY A 153 6.02 16.12 -17.94
C GLY A 153 5.22 16.51 -16.70
N ALA A 154 4.84 15.55 -15.86
CA ALA A 154 4.53 15.82 -14.45
C ALA A 154 5.84 15.99 -13.65
N ASP A 155 5.77 16.73 -12.55
CA ASP A 155 6.92 16.95 -11.66
C ASP A 155 7.18 15.71 -10.78
N ALA A 156 6.12 14.99 -10.44
CA ALA A 156 6.19 13.75 -9.67
C ALA A 156 5.21 12.68 -10.18
N LEU A 157 5.47 11.43 -9.81
CA LEU A 157 4.57 10.29 -9.99
C LEU A 157 4.07 9.83 -8.63
N LEU A 158 2.76 9.60 -8.52
CA LEU A 158 2.17 8.90 -7.39
C LEU A 158 1.86 7.47 -7.81
N PHE A 159 2.68 6.54 -7.35
CA PHE A 159 2.46 5.11 -7.52
C PHE A 159 1.58 4.56 -6.41
N ILE A 160 0.55 3.80 -6.78
CA ILE A 160 -0.34 3.11 -5.85
C ILE A 160 -0.28 1.61 -6.15
N SER A 161 -0.24 0.79 -5.11
CA SER A 161 -0.34 -0.66 -5.24
C SER A 161 -1.20 -1.22 -4.11
N SER A 162 -2.05 -2.19 -4.42
CA SER A 162 -2.97 -2.77 -3.44
C SER A 162 -3.17 -4.27 -3.65
N ILE A 163 -3.38 -4.98 -2.54
CA ILE A 163 -3.88 -6.34 -2.47
C ILE A 163 -5.03 -6.35 -1.47
N ASP A 164 -6.20 -6.77 -1.93
CA ASP A 164 -7.42 -6.83 -1.12
C ASP A 164 -7.97 -8.27 -1.12
N VAL A 165 -8.31 -8.80 0.04
CA VAL A 165 -8.90 -10.15 0.17
C VAL A 165 -10.29 -10.04 0.76
N ASN A 166 -11.29 -10.28 -0.10
CA ASN A 166 -12.71 -10.23 0.26
C ASN A 166 -13.24 -11.66 0.46
N PRO A 167 -13.78 -12.01 1.64
CA PRO A 167 -14.37 -13.31 1.82
C PRO A 167 -15.78 -13.38 1.25
N THR A 168 -16.20 -14.61 0.96
CA THR A 168 -17.59 -14.91 0.58
C THR A 168 -18.58 -14.57 1.72
N ALA A 169 -19.82 -14.27 1.35
CA ALA A 169 -20.92 -13.98 2.30
C ALA A 169 -21.11 -15.10 3.35
N ALA A 170 -20.85 -16.36 2.98
CA ALA A 170 -20.91 -17.50 3.91
C ALA A 170 -19.82 -17.48 5.00
N ARG A 171 -18.68 -16.82 4.75
CA ARG A 171 -17.54 -16.68 5.69
C ARG A 171 -17.65 -15.43 6.57
N GLN A 172 -18.26 -14.34 6.08
CA GLN A 172 -18.57 -13.16 6.91
C GLN A 172 -19.36 -13.53 8.17
N ALA A 173 -20.16 -14.61 8.12
CA ALA A 173 -20.97 -15.08 9.24
C ALA A 173 -20.26 -16.04 10.22
N VAL A 174 -19.11 -16.65 9.88
CA VAL A 174 -18.61 -17.84 10.62
C VAL A 174 -17.22 -17.71 11.25
N GLN A 175 -16.22 -17.01 10.70
CA GLN A 175 -14.89 -16.93 11.34
C GLN A 175 -13.94 -15.96 10.61
N ALA A 176 -13.77 -14.75 11.17
CA ALA A 176 -12.80 -13.76 10.67
C ALA A 176 -11.34 -14.00 11.16
N GLY A 177 -11.07 -15.05 11.96
CA GLY A 177 -9.87 -15.05 12.81
C GLY A 177 -8.75 -16.06 12.55
N MET A 178 -8.95 -17.14 11.80
CA MET A 178 -8.02 -18.31 11.88
C MET A 178 -7.42 -18.83 10.58
N LEU A 179 -7.83 -18.33 9.41
CA LEU A 179 -7.29 -18.86 8.16
C LEU A 179 -6.07 -18.06 7.71
N LEU A 180 -4.93 -18.75 7.64
CA LEU A 180 -3.68 -18.23 7.11
C LEU A 180 -3.70 -18.29 5.58
N VAL A 181 -3.67 -17.14 4.93
CA VAL A 181 -3.61 -17.00 3.47
C VAL A 181 -2.17 -16.69 3.08
N THR A 182 -1.58 -17.52 2.22
CA THR A 182 -0.31 -17.24 1.52
C THR A 182 -0.58 -16.64 0.15
N LEU A 183 -0.13 -15.40 -0.08
CA LEU A 183 -0.14 -14.80 -1.41
C LEU A 183 1.30 -14.59 -1.93
N PRO A 184 1.57 -14.86 -3.22
CA PRO A 184 2.80 -14.41 -3.87
C PRO A 184 2.67 -12.91 -4.17
N THR A 185 3.37 -12.06 -3.41
CA THR A 185 3.09 -10.62 -3.43
C THR A 185 4.28 -9.78 -3.91
N ILE A 186 4.06 -9.02 -4.98
CA ILE A 186 5.01 -8.01 -5.49
C ILE A 186 5.25 -6.90 -4.44
N LEU A 187 4.24 -6.57 -3.64
CA LEU A 187 4.35 -5.62 -2.51
C LEU A 187 5.40 -6.00 -1.46
N PHE A 188 5.86 -7.25 -1.46
CA PHE A 188 6.89 -7.75 -0.54
C PHE A 188 8.10 -8.31 -1.31
N GLY A 189 8.37 -7.80 -2.52
CA GLY A 189 9.52 -8.22 -3.32
C GLY A 189 9.48 -9.71 -3.69
N GLY A 190 8.29 -10.28 -3.82
CA GLY A 190 8.10 -11.71 -4.13
C GLY A 190 8.20 -12.65 -2.92
N ILE A 191 8.34 -12.12 -1.70
CA ILE A 191 8.30 -12.95 -0.48
C ILE A 191 6.83 -13.31 -0.17
N PRO A 192 6.49 -14.61 -0.05
CA PRO A 192 5.14 -15.01 0.32
C PRO A 192 4.84 -14.56 1.75
N VAL A 193 3.70 -13.91 1.93
CA VAL A 193 3.24 -13.45 3.26
C VAL A 193 2.03 -14.26 3.67
N VAL A 194 2.03 -14.68 4.93
CA VAL A 194 0.94 -15.41 5.57
C VAL A 194 0.11 -14.42 6.40
N LEU A 195 -1.12 -14.13 5.99
CA LEU A 195 -2.01 -13.18 6.67
C LEU A 195 -3.32 -13.85 7.10
N PRO A 196 -3.86 -13.53 8.29
CA PRO A 196 -5.10 -14.10 8.77
C PRO A 196 -6.32 -13.43 8.10
N GLY A 197 -7.23 -14.22 7.54
CA GLY A 197 -8.60 -13.81 7.21
C GLY A 197 -8.71 -12.74 6.12
N GLU A 198 -9.57 -11.75 6.37
CA GLU A 198 -9.71 -10.54 5.54
C GLU A 198 -8.52 -9.62 5.77
N PHE A 199 -7.99 -9.06 4.70
CA PHE A 199 -6.99 -8.00 4.84
C PHE A 199 -6.89 -7.14 3.59
N ASN A 200 -6.40 -5.93 3.82
CA ASN A 200 -5.93 -5.05 2.78
C ASN A 200 -4.45 -4.73 3.03
N VAL A 201 -3.62 -4.92 2.02
CA VAL A 201 -2.25 -4.42 2.00
C VAL A 201 -2.11 -3.43 0.87
N SER A 202 -1.74 -2.21 1.19
CA SER A 202 -1.58 -1.16 0.20
C SER A 202 -0.32 -0.34 0.43
N SER A 203 0.21 0.20 -0.66
CA SER A 203 1.34 1.10 -0.68
C SER A 203 1.04 2.29 -1.57
N ALA A 204 1.42 3.47 -1.11
CA ALA A 204 1.46 4.69 -1.92
C ALA A 204 2.88 5.27 -1.85
N MET A 205 3.40 5.68 -3.00
CA MET A 205 4.78 6.17 -3.13
C MET A 205 4.82 7.37 -4.08
N LEU A 206 5.25 8.51 -3.56
CA LEU A 206 5.49 9.72 -4.34
C LEU A 206 6.95 9.73 -4.80
N VAL A 207 7.15 9.88 -6.10
CA VAL A 207 8.46 9.77 -6.75
C VAL A 207 8.72 11.00 -7.61
N GLU A 208 9.89 11.61 -7.48
CA GLU A 208 10.32 12.71 -8.33
C GLU A 208 10.50 12.23 -9.77
N ALA A 209 9.90 12.93 -10.74
CA ALA A 209 9.91 12.50 -12.13
C ALA A 209 11.31 12.53 -12.77
N GLU A 210 12.17 13.49 -12.39
CA GLU A 210 13.47 13.68 -13.03
C GLU A 210 14.49 12.62 -12.60
N SER A 211 14.60 12.39 -11.29
CA SER A 211 15.64 11.52 -10.73
C SER A 211 15.15 10.12 -10.36
N GLY A 212 13.83 9.92 -10.27
CA GLY A 212 13.22 8.70 -9.75
C GLY A 212 13.31 8.53 -8.24
N ALA A 213 13.77 9.54 -7.52
CA ALA A 213 13.87 9.44 -6.07
C ALA A 213 12.51 9.37 -5.39
N VAL A 214 12.44 8.55 -4.35
CA VAL A 214 11.24 8.40 -3.53
C VAL A 214 11.18 9.57 -2.54
N LEU A 215 10.24 10.48 -2.76
CA LEU A 215 10.01 11.65 -1.93
C LEU A 215 9.23 11.29 -0.67
N TRP A 216 8.27 10.36 -0.81
CA TRP A 216 7.41 9.91 0.27
C TRP A 216 6.91 8.50 -0.01
N HIS A 217 6.73 7.72 1.06
CA HIS A 217 6.10 6.42 1.00
C HIS A 217 5.23 6.19 2.22
N LYS A 218 4.10 5.53 2.01
CA LYS A 218 3.26 5.02 3.08
C LYS A 218 2.81 3.61 2.78
N PHE A 219 2.97 2.77 3.78
CA PHE A 219 2.46 1.41 3.79
C PHE A 219 1.24 1.34 4.71
N TYR A 220 0.21 0.65 4.26
CA TYR A 220 -1.02 0.44 5.01
C TYR A 220 -1.35 -1.06 5.01
N LEU A 221 -1.57 -1.59 6.22
CA LEU A 221 -2.02 -2.96 6.45
C LEU A 221 -3.24 -2.88 7.35
N SER A 222 -4.38 -3.36 6.85
CA SER A 222 -5.64 -3.46 7.59
C SER A 222 -6.09 -4.91 7.62
N ARG A 223 -6.73 -5.30 8.73
CA ARG A 223 -7.44 -6.59 8.86
C ARG A 223 -8.94 -6.47 8.56
N ASP A 224 -9.39 -5.25 8.27
CA ASP A 224 -10.74 -4.99 7.79
C ASP A 224 -10.69 -4.89 6.26
N ALA A 225 -11.61 -5.59 5.58
CA ALA A 225 -11.78 -5.45 4.14
C ALA A 225 -12.32 -4.05 3.82
N HIS A 226 -11.57 -3.30 3.02
CA HIS A 226 -12.04 -2.01 2.48
C HIS A 226 -12.95 -2.21 1.27
N ASP A 227 -12.95 -3.41 0.68
CA ASP A 227 -13.69 -3.75 -0.54
C ASP A 227 -13.48 -2.69 -1.62
N LEU A 228 -12.31 -2.79 -2.25
CA LEU A 228 -11.89 -1.86 -3.30
C LEU A 228 -12.73 -1.95 -4.59
N THR A 229 -13.69 -2.88 -4.65
CA THR A 229 -14.63 -2.97 -5.78
C THR A 229 -15.75 -1.92 -5.67
N THR A 230 -15.97 -1.36 -4.48
CA THR A 230 -16.97 -0.33 -4.24
C THR A 230 -16.35 1.08 -4.28
N PRO A 231 -16.82 2.00 -5.15
CA PRO A 231 -16.23 3.34 -5.27
C PRO A 231 -16.22 4.15 -3.97
N LEU A 232 -17.34 4.14 -3.21
CA LEU A 232 -17.46 4.90 -1.97
C LEU A 232 -16.41 4.45 -0.93
N LYS A 233 -16.33 3.13 -0.67
CA LYS A 233 -15.37 2.58 0.28
C LYS A 233 -13.93 2.79 -0.18
N THR A 234 -13.68 2.73 -1.48
CA THR A 234 -12.35 3.01 -2.05
C THR A 234 -11.94 4.45 -1.79
N THR A 235 -12.85 5.41 -1.90
CA THR A 235 -12.57 6.82 -1.57
C THR A 235 -12.21 7.00 -0.10
N GLU A 236 -13.00 6.45 0.82
CA GLU A 236 -12.71 6.49 2.27
C GLU A 236 -11.35 5.85 2.61
N PHE A 237 -11.05 4.73 1.96
CA PHE A 237 -9.76 4.08 2.06
C PHE A 237 -8.62 4.96 1.54
N MET A 238 -8.79 5.58 0.36
CA MET A 238 -7.79 6.44 -0.25
C MET A 238 -7.53 7.72 0.55
N GLU A 239 -8.53 8.28 1.23
CA GLU A 239 -8.33 9.36 2.20
C GLU A 239 -7.40 8.92 3.34
N THR A 240 -7.54 7.68 3.79
CA THR A 240 -6.67 7.10 4.81
C THR A 240 -5.27 6.82 4.26
N LEU A 241 -5.15 6.24 3.07
CA LEU A 241 -3.88 5.93 2.44
C LEU A 241 -3.09 7.21 2.12
N LEU A 242 -3.71 8.22 1.52
CA LEU A 242 -3.05 9.47 1.14
C LEU A 242 -3.00 10.52 2.26
N ARG A 243 -3.50 10.20 3.46
CA ARG A 243 -3.31 11.06 4.64
C ARG A 243 -1.83 11.31 4.87
N GLN A 244 -1.45 12.58 5.05
CA GLN A 244 -0.06 13.05 5.20
C GLN A 244 0.79 12.93 3.92
N LEU A 245 0.18 12.78 2.74
CA LEU A 245 0.87 13.02 1.49
C LEU A 245 1.34 14.49 1.48
N PRO A 246 2.63 14.78 1.25
CA PRO A 246 3.21 16.09 1.55
C PRO A 246 3.08 17.09 0.37
N ILE A 247 2.00 17.04 -0.40
CA ILE A 247 1.70 17.96 -1.52
C ILE A 247 0.25 18.42 -1.46
#